data_AF-U1RV25-F1
#
_entry.id   AF-U1RV25-F1
#
_cell.length_a   1.000
_cell.length_b   1.000
_cell.length_c   1.000
_cell.angle_alpha   90.00
_cell.angle_beta   90.00
_cell.angle_gamma   90.00
#
_symmetry.space_group_name_H-M   'P 1'
#
loop_
_entity.id
_entity.type
_entity.pdbx_description
1 polymer ?
#
loop_
_entity_poly.entity_id
_entity_poly.type
_entity_poly.pdbx_seq_one_letter_code
_entity_poly.pdbx_strand_id
1 'polypeptide(L)' 'MKLMAEALSNKQIARKLNISEATVKTHVSTLIAKLGVQDRVGAVVKSIRGGLV' A
#
# COMPACT_ATOMS: atom_id res chain seq x y z
N MET A 1 5.79 -0.98 1.66
CA MET A 1 4.66 -1.90 1.96
C MET A 1 4.34 -2.02 3.45
N LYS A 2 5.30 -1.83 4.36
CA LYS A 2 5.14 -1.97 5.82
C LYS A 2 3.84 -1.39 6.41
N LEU A 3 3.51 -0.13 6.10
CA LEU A 3 2.26 0.49 6.60
C LEU A 3 0.97 -0.13 6.05
N MET A 4 1.00 -0.66 4.82
CA MET A 4 -0.13 -1.41 4.26
C MET A 4 -0.23 -2.83 4.86
N ALA A 5 0.92 -3.45 5.16
CA ALA A 5 1.00 -4.75 5.83
C ALA A 5 0.53 -4.66 7.30
N GLU A 6 0.71 -3.52 7.95
CA GLU A 6 0.11 -3.17 9.26
C GLU A 6 -1.42 -2.92 9.19
N ALA A 7 -2.07 -3.23 8.07
CA ALA A 7 -3.51 -3.02 7.84
C ALA A 7 -4.01 -1.58 8.03
N LEU A 8 -3.12 -0.58 7.96
CA LEU A 8 -3.53 0.82 8.09
C LEU A 8 -4.38 1.27 6.89
N SER A 9 -5.40 2.08 7.17
CA SER A 9 -6.19 2.79 6.16
C SER A 9 -5.35 3.87 5.47
N ASN A 10 -5.74 4.29 4.27
CA ASN A 10 -5.03 5.36 3.55
C ASN A 10 -5.02 6.67 4.35
N LYS A 11 -6.08 6.95 5.12
CA LYS A 11 -6.16 8.08 6.04
C LYS A 11 -5.14 8.00 7.18
N GLN A 12 -4.94 6.82 7.76
CA GLN A 12 -3.92 6.61 8.80
C GLN A 12 -2.50 6.71 8.23
N ILE A 13 -2.28 6.15 7.04
CA ILE A 13 -1.00 6.26 6.32
C ILE A 13 -0.69 7.72 6.00
N ALA A 14 -1.67 8.45 5.48
CA ALA A 14 -1.58 9.88 5.17
C ALA A 14 -1.16 10.70 6.40
N ARG A 15 -1.78 10.43 7.55
CA ARG A 15 -1.41 11.06 8.83
C ARG A 15 0.00 10.71 9.28
N LYS A 16 0.38 9.43 9.24
CA LYS A 16 1.74 8.98 9.62
C LYS A 16 2.82 9.59 8.73
N LEU A 17 2.54 9.76 7.43
CA LEU A 17 3.49 10.26 6.45
C LEU A 17 3.38 11.79 6.23
N ASN A 18 2.46 12.47 6.92
CA ASN A 18 2.16 13.88 6.75
C ASN A 18 1.90 14.30 5.28
N ILE A 19 1.14 13.48 4.55
CA ILE A 19 0.74 13.73 3.15
C ILE A 19 -0.77 13.61 2.99
N SER A 20 -1.30 14.00 1.83
CA SER A 20 -2.73 13.86 1.55
C SER A 20 -3.15 12.39 1.34
N GLU A 21 -4.40 12.06 1.69
CA GLU A 21 -4.95 10.72 1.40
C GLU A 21 -5.00 10.43 -0.11
N ALA A 22 -5.21 11.46 -0.93
CA ALA A 22 -5.16 11.34 -2.39
C ALA A 22 -3.77 10.91 -2.88
N THR A 23 -2.71 11.49 -2.32
CA THR A 23 -1.32 11.09 -2.60
C THR A 23 -1.08 9.63 -2.22
N VAL A 24 -1.58 9.17 -1.07
CA VAL A 24 -1.51 7.76 -0.68
C VAL A 24 -2.25 6.86 -1.66
N LYS A 25 -3.46 7.23 -2.09
CA LYS A 25 -4.23 6.47 -3.09
C LYS A 25 -3.45 6.32 -4.39
N THR A 26 -2.83 7.39 -4.88
CA THR A 26 -1.97 7.33 -6.08
C THR A 26 -0.83 6.34 -5.89
N HIS A 27 -0.10 6.40 -4.77
CA HIS A 27 0.99 5.46 -4.50
C HIS A 27 0.50 4.01 -4.42
N VAL A 28 -0.62 3.75 -3.76
CA VAL A 28 -1.22 2.41 -3.66
C VAL A 28 -1.63 1.89 -5.04
N SER A 29 -2.30 2.70 -5.86
CA SER A 29 -2.70 2.32 -7.22
C SER A 29 -1.50 2.01 -8.10
N THR A 30 -0.46 2.85 -8.08
CA THR A 30 0.78 2.58 -8.84
C THR A 30 1.46 1.29 -8.37
N LEU A 31 1.44 1.02 -7.06
CA LEU A 31 2.04 -0.17 -6.49
C LEU A 31 1.28 -1.44 -6.87
N ILE A 32 -0.05 -1.42 -6.81
CA ILE A 32 -0.93 -2.51 -7.28
C ILE A 32 -0.65 -2.80 -8.77
N ALA A 33 -0.60 -1.76 -9.60
CA ALA A 33 -0.30 -1.89 -11.03
C ALA A 33 1.09 -2.49 -11.28
N LYS A 34 2.13 -1.98 -10.61
CA LYS A 34 3.50 -2.50 -10.71
C LYS A 34 3.63 -3.95 -10.24
N LEU A 35 2.87 -4.33 -9.23
CA LEU A 35 2.85 -5.70 -8.72
C LEU A 35 1.96 -6.63 -9.54
N GLY A 36 1.17 -6.12 -10.48
CA GLY A 36 0.25 -6.94 -11.29
C GLY A 36 -0.77 -7.69 -10.45
N VAL A 37 -1.27 -7.05 -9.38
CA VAL A 37 -2.29 -7.60 -8.48
C VAL A 37 -3.58 -6.81 -8.64
N GLN A 38 -4.71 -7.39 -8.26
CA GLN A 38 -6.01 -6.76 -8.47
C GLN A 38 -6.40 -5.75 -7.38
N ASP A 39 -5.90 -5.96 -6.17
CA ASP A 39 -6.26 -5.12 -5.03
C ASP A 39 -5.12 -4.96 -4.03
N ARG A 40 -5.37 -4.17 -2.99
CA ARG A 40 -4.41 -3.91 -1.92
C ARG A 40 -4.07 -5.16 -1.11
N VAL A 41 -4.98 -6.12 -0.99
CA VAL A 41 -4.75 -7.36 -0.22
C VAL A 41 -3.76 -8.22 -0.99
N GLY A 42 -3.98 -8.40 -2.30
CA GLY A 42 -3.05 -9.04 -3.21
C GLY A 42 -1.67 -8.37 -3.18
N ALA A 43 -1.62 -7.04 -3.11
CA ALA A 43 -0.36 -6.31 -2.99
C ALA A 43 0.40 -6.65 -1.70
N VAL A 44 -0.29 -6.68 -0.56
CA VAL A 44 0.29 -7.07 0.74
C VAL A 44 0.76 -8.53 0.70
N VAL A 45 -0.09 -9.46 0.25
CA VAL A 45 0.24 -10.89 0.16
C VAL A 45 1.45 -11.13 -0.76
N LYS A 46 1.47 -10.50 -1.93
CA LYS A 46 2.58 -10.62 -2.87
C LYS A 46 3.88 -10.06 -2.31
N SER A 47 3.80 -8.98 -1.54
CA SER A 47 4.97 -8.39 -0.89
C SER A 47 5.51 -9.27 0.23
N ILE A 48 4.63 -9.88 1.04
CA ILE A 48 5.02 -10.85 2.08
C ILE A 48 5.70 -12.06 1.44
N ARG A 49 5.09 -12.65 0.40
CA ARG A 49 5.64 -13.80 -0.32
C ARG A 49 6.95 -13.51 -1.03
N GLY A 50 7.14 -12.28 -1.49
CA GLY A 50 8.35 -11.84 -2.20
C GLY A 50 9.47 -11.30 -1.31
N GLY A 51 9.31 -11.29 0.03
CA GLY A 51 10.30 -10.72 0.95
C GLY A 51 10.46 -9.20 0.85
N LEU A 52 9.44 -8.49 0.36
CA LEU A 52 9.43 -7.04 0.12
C LEU A 52 8.83 -6.24 1.29
N VAL A 53 8.65 -6.86 2.46
CA VAL A 53 8.08 -6.28 3.69
C VAL A 53 9.10 -6.32 4.82
#